data_AF-A0AAW0JRZ8-F1
#
_entry.id   AF-A0AAW0JRZ8-F1
#
_cell.length_a   1.000
_cell.length_b   1.000
_cell.length_c   1.000
_cell.angle_alpha   90.00
_cell.angle_beta   90.00
_cell.angle_gamma   90.00
#
_symmetry.space_group_name_H-M   'P 1'
#
loop_
_entity.id
_entity.type
_entity.pdbx_description
1 polymer ?
#
loop_
_entity_poly.entity_id
_entity_poly.type
_entity_poly.pdbx_seq_one_letter_code
_entity_poly.pdbx_strand_id
1 'polypeptide(L)'
;MQETFTFLSLNKLLKFSKTGSMTWVPVRHKSSGGRRPKKKIYHRVHELDRVMDLQKKPSLILQLKSIIQSQKQQSLFLRDLEKEVGFIQKWNFMAVIEKYPAIFCVEGGGSTNRTPPSVRLTDKAQKIASEEGEARNLMEPILVKNLRKLLMLSVDCRVPLEKIEFIEPELGLPNDFKESMIPKYPEYFSVKDVNGKAYLNLENWDSSLTVTAREERAAQDGIPDFNGSRKQVRISKDGNYRGPNAFRLSFPVGFRPNKSYLEEIERWQKMDFPSPYLNARRFEAKDPKARKRVVAVLHELLSLTMEKRLTSAQLDAFHSEYLLPSRLLLCLIRHHVAPPAQVLDGRVTNQLPLFAAVDID
;
A
#
# COMPACT_ATOMS: atom_id res chain seq x y z
N MET A 1 29.98 -25.63 13.19
CA MET A 1 28.72 -25.08 13.71
C MET A 1 28.00 -24.44 12.56
N GLN A 2 27.21 -25.25 11.86
CA GLN A 2 26.33 -24.85 10.76
C GLN A 2 24.92 -24.91 11.33
N GLU A 3 24.15 -23.83 11.20
CA GLU A 3 22.70 -23.91 11.30
C GLU A 3 22.06 -23.25 10.08
N THR A 4 21.45 -24.13 9.29
CA THR A 4 20.61 -23.90 8.14
C THR A 4 19.20 -23.52 8.59
N PHE A 5 18.70 -22.34 8.22
CA PHE A 5 17.28 -22.00 8.43
C PHE A 5 16.42 -22.50 7.27
N THR A 6 15.50 -23.40 7.59
CA THR A 6 14.49 -23.96 6.68
C THR A 6 13.15 -23.26 6.89
N PHE A 7 12.50 -22.93 5.77
CA PHE A 7 11.15 -22.39 5.69
C PHE A 7 10.12 -23.36 6.30
N LEU A 8 9.33 -22.90 7.27
CA LEU A 8 8.17 -23.63 7.78
C LEU A 8 6.86 -22.87 7.52
N SER A 9 6.03 -23.54 6.73
CA SER A 9 4.63 -23.26 6.43
C SER A 9 3.76 -23.36 7.69
N LEU A 10 3.08 -22.26 8.03
CA LEU A 10 2.11 -22.17 9.13
C LEU A 10 0.70 -22.53 8.63
N ASN A 11 0.45 -23.84 8.49
CA ASN A 11 -0.89 -24.42 8.35
C ASN A 11 -1.15 -25.34 9.54
N LYS A 12 -1.71 -24.81 10.64
CA LYS A 12 -2.51 -25.55 11.65
C LYS A 12 -2.81 -24.65 12.84
N LEU A 13 -4.08 -24.30 13.03
CA LEU A 13 -4.74 -24.26 14.34
C LEU A 13 -6.21 -23.93 14.16
N LEU A 14 -7.05 -24.97 14.26
CA LEU A 14 -8.38 -24.98 14.90
C LEU A 14 -9.05 -26.33 14.57
N LYS A 15 -8.73 -27.34 15.40
CA LYS A 15 -9.52 -28.57 15.54
C LYS A 15 -10.61 -28.28 16.57
N PHE A 16 -11.88 -28.43 16.21
CA PHE A 16 -12.98 -28.53 17.17
C PHE A 16 -13.58 -29.93 17.13
N SER A 17 -13.82 -30.46 18.32
CA SER A 17 -14.25 -31.82 18.66
C SER A 17 -15.69 -32.13 18.25
N LYS A 18 -15.92 -33.35 17.76
CA LYS A 18 -17.23 -33.98 17.56
C LYS A 18 -17.68 -34.70 18.84
N THR A 19 -18.90 -34.44 19.31
CA THR A 19 -19.80 -35.41 19.95
C THR A 19 -21.23 -34.86 19.88
N GLY A 20 -22.21 -35.67 19.49
CA GLY A 20 -23.64 -35.30 19.54
C GLY A 20 -24.50 -35.92 18.43
N SER A 21 -25.47 -36.73 18.85
CA SER A 21 -26.33 -37.65 18.08
C SER A 21 -27.14 -37.06 16.91
N MET A 22 -27.46 -37.95 15.97
CA MET A 22 -28.06 -37.74 14.66
C MET A 22 -29.56 -38.04 14.69
N THR A 23 -30.41 -37.04 14.44
CA THR A 23 -31.84 -37.23 14.10
C THR A 23 -32.11 -36.58 12.74
N TRP A 24 -32.28 -37.41 11.71
CA TRP A 24 -32.63 -36.97 10.35
C TRP A 24 -34.14 -36.77 10.24
N VAL A 25 -34.57 -35.52 10.09
CA VAL A 25 -35.92 -35.19 9.63
C VAL A 25 -35.80 -34.79 8.15
N PRO A 26 -36.47 -35.47 7.20
CA PRO A 26 -36.38 -35.11 5.80
C PRO A 26 -37.21 -33.84 5.54
N VAL A 27 -36.57 -32.68 5.58
CA VAL A 27 -37.17 -31.41 5.13
C VAL A 27 -37.17 -31.40 3.60
N ARG A 28 -38.37 -31.53 3.02
CA ARG A 28 -38.65 -31.34 1.60
C ARG A 28 -38.20 -29.93 1.17
N HIS A 29 -37.05 -29.83 0.49
CA HIS A 29 -36.64 -28.60 -0.17
C HIS A 29 -37.55 -28.32 -1.37
N LYS A 30 -38.44 -27.34 -1.24
CA LYS A 30 -39.11 -26.72 -2.38
C LYS A 30 -38.04 -25.98 -3.20
N SER A 31 -37.83 -26.40 -4.44
CA SER A 31 -36.96 -25.74 -5.41
C SER A 31 -37.62 -24.44 -5.89
N SER A 32 -37.50 -23.36 -5.10
CA SER A 32 -37.72 -22.02 -5.64
C SER A 32 -36.57 -21.70 -6.59
N GLY A 33 -36.90 -21.49 -7.87
CA GLY A 33 -35.94 -21.20 -8.95
C GLY A 33 -34.96 -20.09 -8.59
N GLY A 34 -33.77 -20.47 -8.14
CA GLY A 34 -32.67 -19.56 -7.89
C GLY A 34 -32.09 -19.07 -9.20
N ARG A 35 -32.30 -17.78 -9.51
CA ARG A 35 -31.47 -17.09 -10.50
C ARG A 35 -30.01 -17.35 -10.14
N ARG A 36 -29.24 -17.95 -11.05
CA ARG A 36 -27.78 -18.10 -10.91
C ARG A 36 -27.22 -16.74 -10.45
N PRO A 37 -26.47 -16.67 -9.34
CA PRO A 37 -25.84 -15.42 -8.94
C PRO A 37 -25.00 -14.94 -10.11
N LYS A 38 -25.29 -13.73 -10.62
CA LYS A 38 -24.57 -13.14 -11.75
C LYS A 38 -23.08 -13.22 -11.44
N LYS A 39 -22.31 -13.82 -12.36
CA LYS A 39 -20.86 -14.00 -12.25
C LYS A 39 -20.26 -12.63 -11.91
N LYS A 40 -19.63 -12.50 -10.74
CA LYS A 40 -18.95 -11.25 -10.35
C LYS A 40 -17.84 -11.03 -11.36
N ILE A 41 -17.98 -10.01 -12.20
CA ILE A 41 -16.94 -9.61 -13.15
C ILE A 41 -15.99 -8.71 -12.38
N TYR A 42 -14.82 -9.23 -12.05
CA TYR A 42 -13.72 -8.43 -11.55
C TYR A 42 -13.09 -7.73 -12.76
N HIS A 43 -13.07 -6.40 -12.76
CA HIS A 43 -12.32 -5.66 -13.77
C HIS A 43 -10.86 -5.63 -13.33
N ARG A 44 -10.10 -6.64 -13.76
CA ARG A 44 -8.67 -6.74 -13.50
C ARG A 44 -7.95 -5.79 -14.44
N VAL A 45 -7.17 -4.87 -13.89
CA VAL A 45 -6.37 -3.93 -14.69
C VAL A 45 -5.06 -4.61 -15.07
N HIS A 46 -5.00 -5.15 -16.29
CA HIS A 46 -3.83 -5.90 -16.78
C HIS A 46 -2.53 -5.08 -16.82
N GLU A 47 -2.63 -3.76 -16.89
CA GLU A 47 -1.48 -2.86 -16.83
C GLU A 47 -0.80 -2.90 -15.46
N LEU A 48 -1.58 -2.92 -14.37
CA LEU A 48 -1.04 -3.06 -13.01
C LEU A 48 -0.39 -4.43 -12.80
N ASP A 49 -1.01 -5.51 -13.30
CA ASP A 49 -0.39 -6.83 -13.27
C ASP A 49 0.96 -6.84 -14.01
N ARG A 50 1.01 -6.18 -15.18
CA ARG A 50 2.24 -6.07 -15.97
C ARG A 50 3.31 -5.29 -15.21
N VAL A 51 2.96 -4.19 -14.53
CA VAL A 51 3.90 -3.43 -13.69
C VAL A 51 4.45 -4.32 -12.56
N MET A 52 3.58 -5.07 -11.86
CA MET A 52 4.00 -6.03 -10.83
C MET A 52 4.97 -7.08 -11.38
N ASP A 53 4.70 -7.62 -12.57
CA ASP A 53 5.57 -8.61 -13.20
C ASP A 53 6.89 -8.01 -13.72
N LEU A 54 6.87 -6.76 -14.18
CA LEU A 54 8.07 -6.03 -14.58
C LEU A 54 8.97 -5.70 -13.37
N GLN A 55 8.39 -5.38 -12.22
CA GLN A 55 9.14 -5.15 -10.96
C GLN A 55 9.85 -6.41 -10.44
N LYS A 56 9.31 -7.60 -10.72
CA LYS A 56 10.00 -8.86 -10.35
C LYS A 56 11.26 -9.10 -11.18
N LYS A 57 11.35 -8.57 -12.41
CA LYS A 57 12.46 -8.83 -13.33
C LYS A 57 13.83 -8.33 -12.82
N PRO A 58 13.97 -7.11 -12.26
CA PRO A 58 15.26 -6.64 -11.73
C PRO A 58 15.60 -7.19 -10.33
N SER A 59 14.77 -8.02 -9.71
CA SER A 59 14.99 -8.49 -8.33
C SER A 59 16.38 -9.10 -8.11
N LEU A 60 16.82 -9.99 -9.00
CA LEU A 60 18.15 -10.61 -8.93
C LEU A 60 19.29 -9.58 -9.14
N ILE A 61 19.08 -8.59 -10.00
CA ILE A 61 20.07 -7.52 -10.23
C ILE A 61 20.25 -6.70 -8.95
N LEU A 62 19.13 -6.30 -8.33
CA LEU A 62 19.12 -5.51 -7.10
C LEU A 62 19.70 -6.30 -5.92
N GLN A 63 19.38 -7.58 -5.82
CA GLN A 63 19.93 -8.46 -4.79
C GLN A 63 21.44 -8.62 -4.96
N LEU A 64 21.93 -8.89 -6.17
CA LEU A 64 23.37 -9.03 -6.43
C LEU A 64 24.12 -7.73 -6.14
N LYS A 65 23.56 -6.59 -6.56
CA LYS A 65 24.08 -5.26 -6.23
C LYS A 65 24.22 -5.10 -4.71
N SER A 66 23.17 -5.41 -3.94
CA SER A 66 23.19 -5.29 -2.47
C SER A 66 24.29 -6.17 -1.84
N ILE A 67 24.43 -7.41 -2.30
CA ILE A 67 25.49 -8.33 -1.86
C ILE A 67 26.89 -7.77 -2.16
N ILE A 68 27.10 -7.22 -3.36
CA ILE A 68 28.40 -6.63 -3.74
C ILE A 68 28.70 -5.40 -2.88
N GLN A 69 27.71 -4.52 -2.65
CA GLN A 69 27.87 -3.31 -1.86
C GLN A 69 28.13 -3.57 -0.37
N SER A 70 27.68 -4.71 0.16
CA SER A 70 27.96 -5.09 1.55
C SER A 70 29.40 -5.57 1.76
N GLN A 71 30.13 -5.90 0.69
CA GLN A 71 31.53 -6.32 0.77
C GLN A 71 32.47 -5.12 0.96
N LYS A 72 33.49 -5.28 1.79
CA LYS A 72 34.51 -4.23 2.06
C LYS A 72 35.23 -3.74 0.80
N GLN A 73 35.45 -4.64 -0.17
CA GLN A 73 36.14 -4.33 -1.42
C GLN A 73 35.18 -3.97 -2.57
N GLN A 74 33.86 -3.89 -2.32
CA GLN A 74 32.83 -3.70 -3.35
C GLN A 74 32.96 -4.70 -4.52
N SER A 75 33.45 -5.90 -4.21
CA SER A 75 33.64 -7.00 -5.13
C SER A 75 33.38 -8.33 -4.41
N LEU A 76 32.91 -9.33 -5.15
CA LEU A 76 32.56 -10.65 -4.63
C LEU A 76 33.27 -11.73 -5.46
N PHE A 77 33.99 -12.65 -4.82
CA PHE A 77 34.56 -13.79 -5.55
C PHE A 77 33.45 -14.74 -6.03
N LEU A 78 33.52 -15.18 -7.29
CA LEU A 78 32.49 -16.06 -7.87
C LEU A 78 32.37 -17.40 -7.13
N ARG A 79 33.45 -17.86 -6.47
CA ARG A 79 33.44 -19.06 -5.62
C ARG A 79 32.63 -18.86 -4.34
N ASP A 80 32.56 -17.64 -3.82
CA ASP A 80 31.90 -17.31 -2.56
C ASP A 80 30.42 -16.94 -2.77
N LEU A 81 30.01 -16.67 -4.03
CA LEU A 81 28.61 -16.43 -4.41
C LEU A 81 27.68 -17.56 -3.91
N GLU A 82 28.13 -18.81 -3.97
CA GLU A 82 27.35 -19.96 -3.47
C GLU A 82 27.05 -19.88 -1.97
N LYS A 83 27.96 -19.30 -1.18
CA LYS A 83 27.77 -19.12 0.26
C LYS A 83 26.73 -18.04 0.55
N GLU A 84 26.69 -17.00 -0.29
CA GLU A 84 25.77 -15.87 -0.13
C GLU A 84 24.34 -16.21 -0.56
N VAL A 85 24.15 -16.97 -1.65
CA VAL A 85 22.83 -17.16 -2.28
C VAL A 85 22.35 -18.61 -2.28
N GLY A 86 23.22 -19.56 -1.97
CA GLY A 86 22.96 -20.99 -2.05
C GLY A 86 23.18 -21.58 -3.45
N PHE A 87 23.36 -22.91 -3.49
CA PHE A 87 23.76 -23.66 -4.69
C PHE A 87 22.84 -23.45 -5.90
N ILE A 88 21.52 -23.50 -5.70
CA ILE A 88 20.55 -23.39 -6.80
C ILE A 88 20.54 -21.97 -7.38
N GLN A 89 20.49 -20.96 -6.51
CA GLN A 89 20.41 -19.56 -6.93
C GLN A 89 21.70 -19.08 -7.59
N LYS A 90 22.86 -19.65 -7.23
CA LYS A 90 24.16 -19.33 -7.82
C LYS A 90 24.11 -19.25 -9.35
N TRP A 91 23.47 -20.22 -9.99
CA TRP A 91 23.36 -20.29 -11.45
C TRP A 91 22.49 -19.18 -12.03
N ASN A 92 21.43 -18.78 -11.34
CA ASN A 92 20.62 -17.63 -11.73
C ASN A 92 21.44 -16.33 -11.68
N PHE A 93 22.25 -16.16 -10.64
CA PHE A 93 23.15 -15.01 -10.51
C PHE A 93 24.27 -15.02 -11.55
N MET A 94 24.86 -16.18 -11.85
CA MET A 94 25.84 -16.31 -12.95
C MET A 94 25.23 -15.88 -14.30
N ALA A 95 24.01 -16.34 -14.61
CA ALA A 95 23.30 -15.93 -15.82
C ALA A 95 22.99 -14.42 -15.84
N VAL A 96 22.69 -13.81 -14.69
CA VAL A 96 22.49 -12.35 -14.57
C VAL A 96 23.80 -11.59 -14.84
N ILE A 97 24.93 -12.05 -14.31
CA ILE A 97 26.24 -11.44 -14.55
C ILE A 97 26.56 -11.45 -16.05
N GLU A 98 26.37 -12.59 -16.72
CA GLU A 98 26.61 -12.73 -18.16
C GLU A 98 25.62 -11.90 -19.00
N LYS A 99 24.36 -11.84 -18.59
CA LYS A 99 23.29 -11.14 -19.33
C LYS A 99 23.37 -9.61 -19.22
N TYR A 100 23.94 -9.08 -18.14
CA TYR A 100 23.98 -7.64 -17.86
C TYR A 100 25.41 -7.09 -17.69
N PRO A 101 26.27 -7.17 -18.73
CA PRO A 101 27.66 -6.71 -18.67
C PRO A 101 27.79 -5.18 -18.53
N ALA A 102 26.71 -4.43 -18.79
CA ALA A 102 26.65 -2.99 -18.52
C ALA A 102 26.60 -2.67 -17.02
N ILE A 103 26.15 -3.62 -16.18
CA ILE A 103 25.95 -3.44 -14.74
C ILE A 103 27.05 -4.16 -13.97
N PHE A 104 27.38 -5.39 -14.36
CA PHE A 104 28.36 -6.24 -13.68
C PHE A 104 29.57 -6.47 -14.57
N CYS A 105 30.77 -6.39 -14.00
CA CYS A 105 32.00 -6.82 -14.65
C CYS A 105 32.72 -7.86 -13.81
N VAL A 106 33.37 -8.81 -14.49
CA VAL A 106 34.16 -9.87 -13.87
C VAL A 106 35.64 -9.52 -14.06
N GLU A 107 36.37 -9.45 -12.95
CA GLU A 107 37.82 -9.19 -12.90
C GLU A 107 38.57 -10.40 -12.35
N GLY A 108 39.75 -10.68 -12.91
CA GLY A 108 40.56 -11.84 -12.54
C GLY A 108 40.25 -13.11 -13.35
N GLY A 109 41.08 -14.15 -13.23
CA GLY A 109 40.89 -15.43 -13.91
C GLY A 109 41.47 -15.56 -15.34
N GLY A 110 42.26 -14.58 -15.81
CA GLY A 110 43.04 -14.73 -17.05
C GLY A 110 44.31 -15.56 -16.84
N SER A 111 44.81 -16.23 -17.88
CA SER A 111 46.04 -17.06 -17.87
C SER A 111 47.28 -16.36 -17.26
N THR A 112 47.30 -15.02 -17.29
CA THR A 112 48.38 -14.18 -16.76
C THR A 112 48.17 -13.65 -15.35
N ASN A 113 46.93 -13.65 -14.83
CA ASN A 113 46.58 -13.07 -13.53
C ASN A 113 46.22 -14.15 -12.51
N ARG A 114 47.05 -14.30 -11.46
CA ARG A 114 46.84 -15.25 -10.34
C ARG A 114 45.68 -14.90 -9.41
N THR A 115 44.92 -13.84 -9.70
CA THR A 115 43.80 -13.40 -8.86
C THR A 115 42.54 -14.20 -9.18
N PRO A 116 41.84 -14.73 -8.15
CA PRO A 116 40.60 -15.46 -8.36
C PRO A 116 39.53 -14.56 -8.99
N PRO A 117 38.66 -15.10 -9.86
CA PRO A 117 37.65 -14.31 -10.54
C PRO A 117 36.64 -13.75 -9.54
N SER A 118 36.42 -12.44 -9.64
CA SER A 118 35.52 -11.67 -8.80
C SER A 118 34.57 -10.84 -9.66
N VAL A 119 33.34 -10.67 -9.21
CA VAL A 119 32.36 -9.78 -9.81
C VAL A 119 32.31 -8.47 -9.03
N ARG A 120 32.26 -7.36 -9.75
CA ARG A 120 32.00 -6.03 -9.20
C ARG A 120 30.99 -5.27 -10.05
N LEU A 121 30.53 -4.13 -9.56
CA LEU A 121 29.76 -3.19 -10.37
C LEU A 121 30.69 -2.46 -11.35
N THR A 122 30.17 -2.18 -12.55
CA THR A 122 30.84 -1.27 -13.49
C THR A 122 30.91 0.14 -12.90
N ASP A 123 31.86 0.95 -13.35
CA ASP A 123 32.04 2.32 -12.81
C ASP A 123 30.77 3.18 -12.98
N LYS A 124 30.03 2.97 -14.08
CA LYS A 124 28.72 3.58 -14.32
C LYS A 124 27.68 3.12 -13.32
N ALA A 125 27.58 1.81 -13.08
CA ALA A 125 26.62 1.26 -12.12
C ALA A 125 26.96 1.66 -10.67
N GLN A 126 28.25 1.71 -10.33
CA GLN A 126 28.74 2.18 -9.04
C GLN A 126 28.39 3.65 -8.80
N LYS A 127 28.57 4.51 -9.81
CA LYS A 127 28.18 5.92 -9.74
C LYS A 127 26.68 6.07 -9.46
N ILE A 128 25.83 5.38 -10.21
CA ILE A 128 24.37 5.39 -10.00
C ILE A 128 24.02 4.89 -8.60
N ALA A 129 24.69 3.83 -8.12
CA ALA A 129 24.44 3.29 -6.80
C ALA A 129 24.84 4.25 -5.67
N SER A 130 25.88 5.08 -5.88
CA SER A 130 26.27 6.16 -4.97
C SER A 130 25.24 7.29 -4.96
N GLU A 131 24.84 7.78 -6.14
CA GLU A 131 23.82 8.84 -6.29
C GLU A 131 22.49 8.43 -5.65
N GLU A 132 22.09 7.16 -5.80
CA GLU A 132 20.90 6.61 -5.14
C GLU A 132 21.04 6.59 -3.61
N GLY A 133 22.24 6.29 -3.09
CA GLY A 133 22.52 6.37 -1.65
C GLY A 133 22.39 7.80 -1.11
N GLU A 134 22.96 8.77 -1.82
CA GLU A 134 22.83 10.20 -1.49
C GLU A 134 21.38 10.67 -1.54
N ALA A 135 20.63 10.27 -2.57
CA ALA A 135 19.22 10.59 -2.69
C ALA A 135 18.39 10.03 -1.52
N ARG A 136 18.68 8.80 -1.06
CA ARG A 136 18.03 8.24 0.14
C ARG A 136 18.31 9.06 1.39
N ASN A 137 19.55 9.50 1.59
CA ASN A 137 19.92 10.33 2.73
C ASN A 137 19.18 11.68 2.70
N LEU A 138 19.06 12.30 1.51
CA LEU A 138 18.31 13.54 1.33
C LEU A 138 16.80 13.36 1.52
N MET A 139 16.27 12.13 1.37
CA MET A 139 14.86 11.82 1.55
C MET A 139 14.47 11.69 3.03
N GLU A 140 15.42 11.50 3.96
CA GLU A 140 15.15 11.27 5.39
C GLU A 140 14.14 12.28 6.00
N PRO A 141 14.23 13.60 5.77
CA PRO A 141 13.25 14.57 6.28
C PRO A 141 11.82 14.33 5.75
N ILE A 142 11.69 13.87 4.51
CA ILE A 142 10.40 13.55 3.89
C ILE A 142 9.84 12.27 4.51
N LEU A 143 10.68 11.26 4.75
CA LEU A 143 10.28 10.02 5.43
C LEU A 143 9.81 10.30 6.87
N VAL A 144 10.52 11.16 7.60
CA VAL A 144 10.15 11.61 8.95
C VAL A 144 8.80 12.33 8.93
N LYS A 145 8.60 13.25 7.97
CA LYS A 145 7.30 13.93 7.79
C LYS A 145 6.19 12.92 7.50
N ASN A 146 6.43 11.95 6.62
CA ASN A 146 5.44 10.94 6.26
C ASN A 146 5.11 10.01 7.43
N LEU A 147 6.12 9.60 8.20
CA LEU A 147 5.93 8.78 9.39
C LEU A 147 5.14 9.53 10.47
N ARG A 148 5.40 10.83 10.67
CA ARG A 148 4.59 11.69 11.55
C ARG A 148 3.14 11.73 11.08
N LYS A 149 2.89 12.00 9.78
CA LYS A 149 1.53 12.00 9.20
C LYS A 149 0.85 10.64 9.36
N LEU A 150 1.57 9.53 9.19
CA LEU A 150 1.06 8.17 9.39
C LEU A 150 0.58 7.96 10.83
N LEU A 151 1.38 8.37 11.82
CA LEU A 151 0.97 8.31 13.22
C LEU A 151 -0.21 9.23 13.52
N MET A 152 -0.24 10.44 12.94
CA MET A 152 -1.35 11.39 13.09
C MET A 152 -2.69 10.88 12.53
N LEU A 153 -2.67 9.96 11.55
CA LEU A 153 -3.89 9.30 11.05
C LEU A 153 -4.47 8.32 12.07
N SER A 154 -3.64 7.76 12.96
CA SER A 154 -4.07 6.79 13.96
C SER A 154 -4.86 7.45 15.09
N VAL A 155 -5.86 6.74 15.60
CA VAL A 155 -6.78 7.28 16.61
C VAL A 155 -6.08 7.66 17.92
N ASP A 156 -5.07 6.90 18.30
CA ASP A 156 -4.31 7.10 19.53
C ASP A 156 -2.92 7.72 19.25
N CYS A 157 -2.66 8.23 18.04
CA CYS A 157 -1.35 8.77 17.62
C CYS A 157 -0.18 7.79 17.84
N ARG A 158 -0.45 6.49 17.70
CA ARG A 158 0.50 5.39 17.87
C ARG A 158 0.16 4.23 16.96
N VAL A 159 1.19 3.50 16.54
CA VAL A 159 1.05 2.31 15.69
C VAL A 159 2.06 1.26 16.16
N PRO A 160 1.69 -0.04 16.19
CA PRO A 160 2.65 -1.11 16.50
C PRO A 160 3.83 -1.08 15.52
N LEU A 161 5.06 -1.20 16.03
CA LEU A 161 6.26 -1.20 15.18
C LEU A 161 6.24 -2.31 14.14
N GLU A 162 5.76 -3.50 14.50
CA GLU A 162 5.58 -4.65 13.60
C GLU A 162 4.73 -4.31 12.36
N LYS A 163 3.73 -3.44 12.51
CA LYS A 163 2.89 -3.02 11.38
C LYS A 163 3.60 -2.01 10.48
N ILE A 164 4.42 -1.15 11.05
CA ILE A 164 5.24 -0.20 10.28
C ILE A 164 6.31 -0.98 9.50
N GLU A 165 6.98 -1.94 10.12
CA GLU A 165 7.91 -2.88 9.46
C GLU A 165 7.24 -3.62 8.30
N PHE A 166 5.98 -4.03 8.46
CA PHE A 166 5.25 -4.73 7.40
C PHE A 166 4.99 -3.89 6.13
N ILE A 167 5.00 -2.55 6.24
CA ILE A 167 4.86 -1.62 5.10
C ILE A 167 6.12 -0.79 4.86
N GLU A 168 7.23 -1.10 5.53
CA GLU A 168 8.48 -0.36 5.47
C GLU A 168 8.99 -0.15 4.03
N PRO A 169 9.01 -1.16 3.13
CA PRO A 169 9.44 -0.96 1.75
C PRO A 169 8.53 -0.01 0.96
N GLU A 170 7.23 -0.02 1.25
CA GLU A 170 6.25 0.83 0.58
C GLU A 170 6.35 2.29 1.06
N LEU A 171 6.77 2.51 2.32
CA LEU A 171 7.06 3.83 2.86
C LEU A 171 8.44 4.36 2.45
N GLY A 172 9.30 3.52 1.88
CA GLY A 172 10.68 3.88 1.55
C GLY A 172 11.58 4.05 2.78
N LEU A 173 11.21 3.44 3.91
CA LEU A 173 12.00 3.50 5.14
C LEU A 173 13.28 2.65 5.00
N PRO A 174 14.39 3.05 5.64
CA PRO A 174 15.58 2.20 5.76
C PRO A 174 15.28 0.90 6.52
N ASN A 175 15.93 -0.21 6.15
CA ASN A 175 15.75 -1.51 6.82
C ASN A 175 16.10 -1.51 8.32
N ASP A 176 16.89 -0.53 8.75
CA ASP A 176 17.33 -0.31 10.13
C ASP A 176 16.70 0.95 10.75
N PHE A 177 15.57 1.44 10.21
CA PHE A 177 14.97 2.72 10.61
C PHE A 177 14.72 2.83 12.12
N LYS A 178 14.50 1.71 12.80
CA LYS A 178 14.27 1.67 14.25
C LYS A 178 15.51 2.08 15.03
N GLU A 179 16.68 1.69 14.56
CA GLU A 179 17.97 1.97 15.18
C GLU A 179 18.63 3.23 14.58
N SER A 180 18.41 3.49 13.30
CA SER A 180 19.13 4.54 12.54
C SER A 180 18.35 5.85 12.40
N MET A 181 17.01 5.80 12.31
CA MET A 181 16.16 6.97 12.04
C MET A 181 15.40 7.43 13.28
N ILE A 182 14.66 6.55 13.94
CA ILE A 182 13.80 6.90 15.09
C ILE A 182 14.59 7.62 16.21
N PRO A 183 15.78 7.16 16.63
CA PRO A 183 16.51 7.79 17.74
C PRO A 183 17.07 9.19 17.42
N LYS A 184 17.17 9.57 16.13
CA LYS A 184 17.60 10.92 15.72
C LYS A 184 16.54 11.98 15.97
N TYR A 185 15.27 11.58 16.13
CA TYR A 185 14.12 12.48 16.25
C TYR A 185 13.30 12.20 17.52
N PRO A 186 13.91 12.27 18.72
CA PRO A 186 13.22 12.01 20.00
C PRO A 186 12.11 13.03 20.29
N GLU A 187 12.15 14.21 19.67
CA GLU A 187 11.11 15.23 19.75
C GLU A 187 9.83 14.85 19.00
N TYR A 188 9.89 13.91 18.06
CA TYR A 188 8.73 13.45 17.29
C TYR A 188 8.31 12.05 17.70
N PHE A 189 9.27 11.17 18.00
CA PHE A 189 9.01 9.75 18.15
C PHE A 189 9.46 9.22 19.51
N SER A 190 8.64 8.34 20.08
CA SER A 190 9.07 7.46 21.17
C SER A 190 8.60 6.04 20.94
N VAL A 191 9.36 5.08 21.44
CA VAL A 191 8.96 3.67 21.42
C VAL A 191 8.51 3.28 22.82
N LYS A 192 7.25 2.83 22.94
CA LYS A 192 6.64 2.44 24.23
C LYS A 192 6.09 1.02 24.15
N ASP A 193 6.29 0.24 25.21
CA ASP A 193 5.65 -1.08 25.33
C ASP A 193 4.20 -0.93 25.78
N VAL A 194 3.28 -1.58 25.05
CA VAL A 194 1.87 -1.69 25.41
C VAL A 194 1.47 -3.15 25.29
N ASN A 195 1.24 -3.80 26.43
CA ASN A 195 0.86 -5.21 26.53
C ASN A 195 1.87 -6.17 25.88
N GLY A 196 3.17 -5.93 26.06
CA GLY A 196 4.24 -6.76 25.51
C GLY A 196 4.49 -6.56 24.02
N LYS A 197 3.98 -5.45 23.46
CA LYS A 197 4.21 -5.06 22.06
C LYS A 197 4.78 -3.65 22.01
N ALA A 198 5.81 -3.46 21.20
CA ALA A 198 6.40 -2.15 20.97
C ALA A 198 5.53 -1.32 20.01
N TYR A 199 5.17 -0.12 20.46
CA TYR A 199 4.47 0.88 19.67
C TYR A 199 5.37 2.07 19.39
N LEU A 200 5.30 2.58 18.17
CA LEU A 200 5.81 3.90 17.85
C LEU A 200 4.73 4.93 18.16
N ASN A 201 5.07 5.90 18.99
CA ASN A 201 4.20 6.97 19.43
C ASN A 201 4.66 8.31 18.86
N LEU A 202 3.70 9.14 18.49
CA LEU A 202 3.94 10.54 18.17
C LEU A 202 3.93 11.35 19.47
N GLU A 203 5.04 12.01 19.79
CA GLU A 203 5.13 12.85 21.00
C GLU A 203 4.51 14.22 20.78
N ASN A 204 4.74 14.82 19.61
CA ASN A 204 4.30 16.18 19.30
C ASN A 204 3.39 16.24 18.07
N TRP A 205 2.13 16.62 18.30
CA TRP A 205 1.17 16.90 17.23
C TRP A 205 1.52 18.20 16.51
N ASP A 206 1.53 18.17 15.18
CA ASP A 206 1.86 19.31 14.35
C ASP A 206 0.73 19.65 13.38
N SER A 207 0.04 20.74 13.69
CA SER A 207 -1.08 21.22 12.90
C SER A 207 -0.69 21.60 11.47
N SER A 208 0.57 21.98 11.21
CA SER A 208 1.03 22.30 9.85
C SER A 208 1.03 21.08 8.92
N LEU A 209 1.10 19.86 9.48
CA LEU A 209 1.07 18.60 8.73
C LEU A 209 -0.34 18.09 8.42
N THR A 210 -1.37 18.76 8.93
CA THR A 210 -2.77 18.32 8.77
C THR A 210 -3.37 18.60 7.39
N VAL A 211 -2.63 19.30 6.52
CA VAL A 211 -2.99 19.46 5.12
C VAL A 211 -2.87 18.11 4.42
N THR A 212 -3.99 17.64 3.88
CA THR A 212 -4.06 16.37 3.16
C THR A 212 -3.43 16.49 1.77
N ALA A 213 -2.94 15.38 1.23
CA ALA A 213 -2.45 15.31 -0.15
C ALA A 213 -3.51 15.80 -1.17
N ARG A 214 -4.79 15.57 -0.85
CA ARG A 214 -5.93 16.04 -1.64
C ARG A 214 -6.08 17.57 -1.62
N GLU A 215 -5.90 18.20 -0.46
CA GLU A 215 -5.95 19.67 -0.33
C GLU A 215 -4.73 20.34 -0.96
N GLU A 216 -3.54 19.77 -0.78
CA GLU A 216 -2.30 20.26 -1.38
C GLU A 216 -2.40 20.28 -2.91
N ARG A 217 -2.93 19.20 -3.50
CA ARG A 217 -3.22 19.15 -4.94
C ARG A 217 -4.27 20.16 -5.38
N ALA A 218 -5.36 20.29 -4.63
CA ALA A 218 -6.41 21.25 -4.96
C ALA A 218 -5.89 22.71 -4.96
N ALA A 219 -4.90 23.02 -4.11
CA ALA A 219 -4.23 24.32 -4.12
C ALA A 219 -3.34 24.50 -5.36
N GLN A 220 -2.63 23.45 -5.80
CA GLN A 220 -1.78 23.47 -7.00
C GLN A 220 -2.59 23.60 -8.31
N ASP A 221 -3.74 22.92 -8.39
CA ASP A 221 -4.62 22.94 -9.56
C ASP A 221 -5.36 24.29 -9.75
N GLY A 222 -5.23 25.22 -8.80
CA GLY A 222 -5.95 26.49 -8.75
C GLY A 222 -7.41 26.30 -8.34
N ILE A 223 -7.81 26.92 -7.23
CA ILE A 223 -9.22 26.95 -6.83
C ILE A 223 -9.95 27.90 -7.80
N PRO A 224 -10.98 27.46 -8.56
CA PRO A 224 -11.82 28.40 -9.28
C PRO A 224 -12.54 29.26 -8.24
N ASP A 225 -12.40 30.58 -8.34
CA ASP A 225 -13.14 31.54 -7.51
C ASP A 225 -14.63 31.17 -7.47
N PHE A 226 -15.09 30.67 -6.33
CA PHE A 226 -16.49 30.32 -6.11
C PHE A 226 -17.40 31.54 -5.92
N ASN A 227 -16.84 32.76 -6.01
CA ASN A 227 -17.49 33.98 -5.56
C ASN A 227 -18.34 34.69 -6.63
N GLY A 228 -18.59 34.07 -7.79
CA GLY A 228 -19.12 34.82 -8.93
C GLY A 228 -19.98 34.07 -9.92
N SER A 229 -20.74 33.05 -9.52
CA SER A 229 -22.02 32.66 -10.14
C SER A 229 -22.41 31.25 -9.71
N ARG A 230 -23.63 31.10 -9.15
CA ARG A 230 -24.31 29.80 -8.96
C ARG A 230 -24.71 29.16 -10.30
N LYS A 231 -23.84 29.18 -11.32
CA LYS A 231 -24.00 28.28 -12.46
C LYS A 231 -23.76 26.88 -11.90
N GLN A 232 -24.81 26.05 -11.92
CA GLN A 232 -24.73 24.65 -11.55
C GLN A 232 -23.52 24.03 -12.24
N VAL A 233 -22.42 23.85 -11.51
CA VAL A 233 -21.25 23.09 -11.99
C VAL A 233 -21.74 21.65 -12.07
N ARG A 234 -22.33 21.31 -13.22
CA ARG A 234 -22.75 19.94 -13.55
C ARG A 234 -21.49 19.10 -13.54
N ILE A 235 -21.58 17.92 -12.94
CA ILE A 235 -20.55 16.90 -13.07
C ILE A 235 -20.21 16.69 -14.55
N SER A 236 -18.92 16.72 -14.85
CA SER A 236 -18.41 16.35 -16.16
C SER A 236 -18.67 14.85 -16.41
N LYS A 237 -18.75 14.40 -17.67
CA LYS A 237 -19.09 12.99 -18.00
C LYS A 237 -18.11 11.96 -17.43
N ASP A 238 -16.95 12.41 -16.98
CA ASP A 238 -15.89 11.70 -16.28
C ASP A 238 -16.11 11.59 -14.75
N GLY A 239 -17.22 12.11 -14.21
CA GLY A 239 -17.57 12.04 -12.78
C GLY A 239 -16.88 13.10 -11.91
N ASN A 240 -16.02 13.93 -12.49
CA ASN A 240 -15.30 14.95 -11.75
C ASN A 240 -16.19 16.16 -11.42
N TYR A 241 -16.08 16.63 -10.18
CA TYR A 241 -16.70 17.84 -9.67
C TYR A 241 -15.60 18.77 -9.14
N ARG A 242 -15.53 19.98 -9.68
CA ARG A 242 -14.59 21.02 -9.22
C ARG A 242 -15.19 21.65 -7.97
N GLY A 243 -15.00 21.03 -6.81
CA GLY A 243 -15.55 21.47 -5.52
C GLY A 243 -14.50 21.49 -4.42
N PRO A 244 -14.64 22.35 -3.40
CA PRO A 244 -13.67 22.46 -2.30
C PRO A 244 -13.54 21.19 -1.48
N ASN A 245 -14.51 20.25 -1.57
CA ASN A 245 -14.53 18.97 -0.86
C ASN A 245 -14.38 17.74 -1.78
N ALA A 246 -14.14 17.96 -3.07
CA ALA A 246 -14.17 16.91 -4.06
C ALA A 246 -12.83 16.17 -4.18
N PHE A 247 -12.90 14.85 -4.37
CA PHE A 247 -11.78 14.05 -4.82
C PHE A 247 -11.73 14.06 -6.35
N ARG A 248 -10.51 13.98 -6.90
CA ARG A 248 -10.34 13.68 -8.32
C ARG A 248 -10.72 12.23 -8.56
N LEU A 249 -11.53 12.00 -9.59
CA LEU A 249 -11.96 10.67 -10.00
C LEU A 249 -11.37 10.31 -11.37
N SER A 250 -10.99 9.05 -11.49
CA SER A 250 -10.59 8.38 -12.73
C SER A 250 -11.33 7.06 -12.83
N PHE A 251 -12.14 6.90 -13.87
CA PHE A 251 -12.86 5.65 -14.12
C PHE A 251 -12.02 4.71 -14.99
N PRO A 252 -12.12 3.38 -14.75
CA PRO A 252 -11.48 2.40 -15.62
C PRO A 252 -11.91 2.55 -17.09
N VAL A 253 -11.00 2.23 -18.00
CA VAL A 253 -11.27 2.27 -19.44
C VAL A 253 -12.47 1.37 -19.77
N GLY A 254 -13.45 1.94 -20.47
CA GLY A 254 -14.69 1.24 -20.84
C GLY A 254 -15.80 1.28 -19.78
N PHE A 255 -15.54 1.80 -18.57
CA PHE A 255 -16.62 2.09 -17.63
C PHE A 255 -17.47 3.26 -18.15
N ARG A 256 -18.79 3.08 -18.12
CA ARG A 256 -19.77 4.07 -18.59
C ARG A 256 -20.79 4.30 -17.48
N PRO A 257 -20.57 5.32 -16.63
CA PRO A 257 -21.49 5.60 -15.54
C PRO A 257 -22.85 6.03 -16.08
N ASN A 258 -23.92 5.49 -15.53
CA ASN A 258 -25.27 5.94 -15.84
C ASN A 258 -25.60 7.26 -15.11
N LYS A 259 -26.69 7.93 -15.51
CA LYS A 259 -27.08 9.22 -14.93
C LYS A 259 -27.30 9.15 -13.42
N SER A 260 -27.98 8.11 -12.93
CA SER A 260 -28.25 7.95 -11.50
C SER A 260 -26.97 7.79 -10.67
N TYR A 261 -25.96 7.11 -11.21
CA TYR A 261 -24.67 6.94 -10.56
C TYR A 261 -23.89 8.26 -10.51
N LEU A 262 -23.91 9.05 -11.59
CA LEU A 262 -23.30 10.39 -11.60
C LEU A 262 -23.97 11.33 -10.60
N GLU A 263 -25.30 11.29 -10.46
CA GLU A 263 -26.03 12.08 -9.45
C GLU A 263 -25.64 11.68 -8.01
N GLU A 264 -25.41 10.38 -7.75
CA GLU A 264 -24.93 9.90 -6.44
C GLU A 264 -23.50 10.38 -6.16
N ILE A 265 -22.61 10.31 -7.16
CA ILE A 265 -21.26 10.87 -7.06
C ILE A 265 -21.32 12.36 -6.78
N GLU A 266 -22.22 13.12 -7.42
CA GLU A 266 -22.35 14.55 -7.18
C GLU A 266 -22.67 14.87 -5.74
N ARG A 267 -23.63 14.15 -5.16
CA ARG A 267 -24.00 14.32 -3.75
C ARG A 267 -22.83 14.00 -2.84
N TRP A 268 -22.06 12.95 -3.15
CA TRP A 268 -20.88 12.57 -2.38
C TRP A 268 -19.73 13.57 -2.51
N GLN A 269 -19.47 14.09 -3.71
CA GLN A 269 -18.40 15.07 -3.96
C GLN A 269 -18.70 16.41 -3.26
N LYS A 270 -19.97 16.84 -3.27
CA LYS A 270 -20.41 18.08 -2.60
C LYS A 270 -20.43 18.00 -1.07
N MET A 271 -20.57 16.80 -0.51
CA MET A 271 -20.56 16.58 0.94
C MET A 271 -19.31 17.18 1.58
N ASP A 272 -19.43 17.69 2.80
CA ASP A 272 -18.28 18.17 3.59
C ASP A 272 -17.15 17.15 3.60
N PHE A 273 -15.91 17.63 3.56
CA PHE A 273 -14.73 16.79 3.65
C PHE A 273 -14.29 16.67 5.12
N PRO A 274 -14.58 15.55 5.80
CA PRO A 274 -14.05 15.32 7.14
C PRO A 274 -12.55 15.02 7.04
N SER A 275 -11.73 15.90 7.62
CA SER A 275 -10.28 15.72 7.61
C SER A 275 -9.89 14.36 8.22
N PRO A 276 -8.98 13.60 7.58
CA PRO A 276 -8.52 12.31 8.07
C PRO A 276 -7.73 12.43 9.38
N TYR A 277 -7.21 13.62 9.70
CA TYR A 277 -6.50 13.93 10.94
C TYR A 277 -7.42 14.25 12.12
N LEU A 278 -8.73 14.40 11.89
CA LEU A 278 -9.69 14.49 12.99
C LEU A 278 -9.91 13.11 13.59
N ASN A 279 -10.01 13.04 14.92
CA ASN A 279 -10.19 11.79 15.63
C ASN A 279 -11.44 11.03 15.12
N ALA A 280 -11.24 9.80 14.67
CA ALA A 280 -12.28 8.95 14.07
C ALA A 280 -13.47 8.69 15.01
N ARG A 281 -13.26 8.68 16.34
CA ARG A 281 -14.31 8.45 17.34
C ARG A 281 -15.41 9.53 17.34
N ARG A 282 -15.18 10.67 16.69
CA ARG A 282 -16.16 11.75 16.54
C ARG A 282 -17.25 11.46 15.51
N PHE A 283 -17.10 10.39 14.73
CA PHE A 283 -18.00 10.07 13.62
C PHE A 283 -18.78 8.79 13.92
N GLU A 284 -20.10 8.87 13.82
CA GLU A 284 -20.95 7.68 13.92
C GLU A 284 -20.86 6.85 12.63
N ALA A 285 -20.80 5.53 12.75
CA ALA A 285 -20.69 4.64 11.60
C ALA A 285 -21.86 4.74 10.59
N LYS A 286 -23.02 5.27 11.04
CA LYS A 286 -24.20 5.49 10.21
C LYS A 286 -24.13 6.77 9.39
N ASP A 287 -23.30 7.74 9.80
CA ASP A 287 -23.15 9.02 9.12
C ASP A 287 -22.52 8.82 7.73
N PRO A 288 -23.15 9.30 6.64
CA PRO A 288 -22.50 9.36 5.33
C PRO A 288 -21.11 10.02 5.34
N LYS A 289 -20.85 11.00 6.22
CA LYS A 289 -19.53 11.64 6.36
C LYS A 289 -18.47 10.68 6.89
N ALA A 290 -18.82 9.77 7.81
CA ALA A 290 -17.89 8.74 8.30
C ALA A 290 -17.32 7.91 7.14
N ARG A 291 -18.16 7.62 6.15
CA ARG A 291 -17.77 6.87 4.95
C ARG A 291 -16.83 7.68 4.05
N LYS A 292 -17.11 8.97 3.84
CA LYS A 292 -16.20 9.88 3.12
C LYS A 292 -14.87 10.05 3.85
N ARG A 293 -14.86 10.04 5.19
CA ARG A 293 -13.63 10.06 5.99
C ARG A 293 -12.78 8.82 5.77
N VAL A 294 -13.37 7.63 5.71
CA VAL A 294 -12.61 6.40 5.40
C VAL A 294 -11.90 6.53 4.05
N VAL A 295 -12.56 7.10 3.03
CA VAL A 295 -11.93 7.41 1.74
C VAL A 295 -10.77 8.39 1.90
N ALA A 296 -10.96 9.45 2.69
CA ALA A 296 -9.91 10.42 2.98
C ALA A 296 -8.69 9.79 3.67
N VAL A 297 -8.90 8.91 4.65
CA VAL A 297 -7.82 8.20 5.35
C VAL A 297 -7.06 7.27 4.42
N LEU A 298 -7.76 6.50 3.58
CA LEU A 298 -7.09 5.61 2.63
C LEU A 298 -6.33 6.38 1.56
N HIS A 299 -6.92 7.45 1.02
CA HIS A 299 -6.25 8.34 0.08
C HIS A 299 -4.97 8.88 0.71
N GLU A 300 -5.07 9.45 1.92
CA GLU A 300 -3.91 10.00 2.62
C GLU A 300 -2.85 8.94 2.91
N LEU A 301 -3.23 7.78 3.45
CA LEU A 301 -2.30 6.68 3.75
C LEU A 301 -1.55 6.22 2.49
N LEU A 302 -2.25 6.05 1.37
CA LEU A 302 -1.63 5.65 0.11
C LEU A 302 -0.72 6.76 -0.42
N SER A 303 -1.11 8.04 -0.32
CA SER A 303 -0.24 9.16 -0.70
C SER A 303 1.05 9.27 0.12
N LEU A 304 1.14 8.64 1.31
CA LEU A 304 2.38 8.57 2.09
C LEU A 304 3.36 7.50 1.58
N THR A 305 2.90 6.56 0.75
CA THR A 305 3.73 5.49 0.17
C THR A 305 4.42 5.93 -1.12
N MET A 306 5.60 5.39 -1.40
CA MET A 306 6.43 5.74 -2.57
C MET A 306 5.71 5.47 -3.89
N GLU A 307 5.02 4.34 -3.99
CA GLU A 307 4.31 3.91 -5.20
C GLU A 307 2.78 4.07 -5.10
N LYS A 308 2.30 4.76 -4.07
CA LYS A 308 0.86 5.06 -3.85
C LYS A 308 -0.03 3.83 -3.83
N ARG A 309 0.49 2.74 -3.27
CA ARG A 309 -0.14 1.43 -3.28
C ARG A 309 0.13 0.68 -1.98
N LEU A 310 -0.80 -0.18 -1.62
CA LEU A 310 -0.66 -1.18 -0.56
C LEU A 310 -1.45 -2.43 -0.96
N THR A 311 -0.99 -3.59 -0.51
CA THR A 311 -1.77 -4.83 -0.64
C THR A 311 -2.98 -4.80 0.28
N SER A 312 -3.99 -5.64 -0.01
CA SER A 312 -5.16 -5.73 0.87
C SER A 312 -4.81 -6.21 2.28
N ALA A 313 -3.80 -7.06 2.43
CA ALA A 313 -3.32 -7.53 3.72
C ALA A 313 -2.64 -6.40 4.50
N GLN A 314 -1.84 -5.57 3.83
CA GLN A 314 -1.23 -4.38 4.44
C GLN A 314 -2.30 -3.40 4.91
N LEU A 315 -3.32 -3.09 4.09
CA LEU A 315 -4.41 -2.21 4.54
C LEU A 315 -5.19 -2.78 5.73
N ASP A 316 -5.49 -4.07 5.71
CA ASP A 316 -6.24 -4.73 6.79
C ASP A 316 -5.45 -4.77 8.11
N ALA A 317 -4.12 -4.84 8.04
CA ALA A 317 -3.26 -4.78 9.22
C ALA A 317 -3.49 -3.51 10.05
N PHE A 318 -3.85 -2.38 9.43
CA PHE A 318 -4.10 -1.10 10.13
C PHE A 318 -5.58 -0.85 10.47
N HIS A 319 -6.43 -1.88 10.37
CA HIS A 319 -7.87 -1.78 10.63
C HIS A 319 -8.19 -1.11 11.96
N SER A 320 -7.51 -1.53 13.04
CA SER A 320 -7.72 -1.04 14.40
C SER A 320 -7.27 0.40 14.62
N GLU A 321 -6.10 0.75 14.10
CA GLU A 321 -5.44 2.05 14.33
C GLU A 321 -6.19 3.17 13.63
N TYR A 322 -6.78 2.89 12.46
CA TYR A 322 -7.49 3.88 11.65
C TYR A 322 -9.03 3.76 11.72
N LEU A 323 -9.56 2.80 12.51
CA LEU A 323 -10.98 2.44 12.57
C LEU A 323 -11.60 2.20 11.19
N LEU A 324 -10.92 1.39 10.38
CA LEU A 324 -11.42 1.02 9.05
C LEU A 324 -12.63 0.08 9.17
N PRO A 325 -13.43 -0.09 8.12
CA PRO A 325 -14.49 -1.09 8.11
C PRO A 325 -13.91 -2.52 8.14
N SER A 326 -14.49 -3.43 8.93
CA SER A 326 -14.04 -4.84 9.08
C SER A 326 -14.13 -5.69 7.81
N ARG A 327 -14.77 -5.16 6.77
CA ARG A 327 -14.89 -5.77 5.44
C ARG A 327 -14.40 -4.80 4.38
N LEU A 328 -13.30 -4.10 4.65
CA LEU A 328 -12.73 -3.07 3.79
C LEU A 328 -12.62 -3.56 2.33
N LEU A 329 -12.02 -4.73 2.11
CA LEU A 329 -11.87 -5.28 0.76
C LEU A 329 -13.21 -5.51 0.05
N LEU A 330 -14.25 -5.95 0.76
CA LEU A 330 -15.59 -6.07 0.18
C LEU A 330 -16.20 -4.70 -0.12
N CYS A 331 -15.93 -3.68 0.70
CA CYS A 331 -16.33 -2.29 0.44
C CYS A 331 -15.58 -1.69 -0.76
N LEU A 332 -14.35 -2.09 -1.03
CA LEU A 332 -13.62 -1.67 -2.22
C LEU A 332 -14.12 -2.39 -3.48
N ILE A 333 -14.38 -3.70 -3.38
CA ILE A 333 -14.71 -4.55 -4.54
C ILE A 333 -16.18 -4.50 -4.95
N ARG A 334 -17.14 -4.43 -4.01
CA ARG A 334 -18.58 -4.57 -4.32
C ARG A 334 -19.12 -3.50 -5.27
N HIS A 335 -18.40 -2.42 -5.47
CA HIS A 335 -18.92 -1.19 -6.06
C HIS A 335 -18.47 -0.90 -7.49
N HIS A 336 -17.64 -1.78 -8.09
CA HIS A 336 -17.35 -1.75 -9.52
C HIS A 336 -18.53 -2.17 -10.41
N VAL A 337 -19.59 -2.75 -9.82
CA VAL A 337 -20.79 -3.17 -10.54
C VAL A 337 -21.96 -2.45 -9.89
N ALA A 338 -22.56 -1.49 -10.59
CA ALA A 338 -23.82 -0.88 -10.17
C ALA A 338 -24.85 -2.01 -9.94
N PRO A 339 -25.37 -2.21 -8.71
CA PRO A 339 -26.45 -3.16 -8.52
C PRO A 339 -27.71 -2.58 -9.18
N PRO A 340 -28.56 -3.40 -9.85
CA PRO A 340 -29.93 -2.98 -10.08
C PRO A 340 -30.60 -2.81 -8.71
N ALA A 341 -31.41 -1.76 -8.56
CA ALA A 341 -32.17 -1.51 -7.35
C ALA A 341 -32.86 -2.79 -6.84
N GLN A 342 -32.41 -3.29 -5.70
CA GLN A 342 -33.11 -4.35 -4.97
C GLN A 342 -33.38 -3.85 -3.56
N VAL A 343 -34.65 -3.60 -3.29
CA VAL A 343 -35.20 -3.45 -1.95
C VAL A 343 -35.25 -4.85 -1.35
N LEU A 344 -34.44 -5.11 -0.34
CA LEU A 344 -34.56 -6.31 0.51
C LEU A 344 -34.67 -5.83 1.97
N ASP A 345 -35.81 -6.16 2.60
CA ASP A 345 -36.05 -6.14 4.05
C ASP A 345 -35.82 -4.82 4.81
N GLY A 346 -36.36 -3.70 4.31
CA GLY A 346 -36.58 -2.48 5.12
C GLY A 346 -35.33 -1.85 5.74
N ARG A 347 -34.14 -2.36 5.46
CA ARG A 347 -32.84 -1.83 5.87
C ARG A 347 -32.17 -1.30 4.62
N VAL A 348 -32.26 0.02 4.46
CA VAL A 348 -31.51 0.76 3.46
C VAL A 348 -30.02 0.65 3.79
N THR A 349 -29.35 -0.39 3.30
CA THR A 349 -27.89 -0.41 3.26
C THR A 349 -27.48 0.45 2.08
N ASN A 350 -27.29 1.75 2.31
CA ASN A 350 -26.65 2.63 1.33
C ASN A 350 -25.15 2.29 1.31
N GLN A 351 -24.77 1.42 0.38
CA GLN A 351 -23.44 0.84 0.23
C GLN A 351 -22.55 1.76 -0.65
N LEU A 352 -21.24 1.79 -0.38
CA LEU A 352 -20.20 2.78 -0.76
C LEU A 352 -19.69 2.73 -2.23
N PRO A 353 -20.18 3.58 -3.16
CA PRO A 353 -19.91 3.42 -4.60
C PRO A 353 -18.52 3.85 -5.13
N LEU A 354 -17.65 4.44 -4.30
CA LEU A 354 -16.70 5.46 -4.82
C LEU A 354 -15.21 5.22 -4.62
N PHE A 355 -14.78 4.25 -3.82
CA PHE A 355 -13.35 4.13 -3.49
C PHE A 355 -12.45 3.89 -4.70
N ALA A 356 -12.85 3.02 -5.62
CA ALA A 356 -11.98 2.58 -6.71
C ALA A 356 -11.85 3.58 -7.87
N ALA A 357 -12.62 4.67 -7.84
CA ALA A 357 -12.50 5.73 -8.82
C ALA A 357 -11.67 6.91 -8.29
N VAL A 358 -11.34 6.97 -6.99
CA VAL A 358 -10.55 8.07 -6.45
C VAL A 358 -9.12 7.96 -6.95
N ASP A 359 -8.67 9.03 -7.61
CA ASP A 359 -7.32 9.16 -8.12
C ASP A 359 -6.38 9.47 -6.97
N ILE A 360 -5.27 8.73 -6.91
CA ILE A 360 -4.21 8.91 -5.90
C ILE A 360 -2.96 9.54 -6.54
N ASP A 361 -2.90 9.60 -7.89
CA ASP A 361 -1.88 10.22 -8.78
C ASP A 361 -0.51 10.45 -8.16
#